data_AF-A0A1Q8HYZ5-F1
#
_entry.id   AF-A0A1Q8HYZ5-F1
#
_cell.length_a   1.000
_cell.length_b   1.000
_cell.length_c   1.000
_cell.angle_alpha   90.00
_cell.angle_beta   90.00
_cell.angle_gamma   90.00
#
_symmetry.space_group_name_H-M   'P 1'
#
loop_
_entity.id
_entity.type
_entity.pdbx_description
1 polymer ?
#
loop_
_entity_poly.entity_id
_entity_poly.type
_entity_poly.pdbx_seq_one_letter_code
_entity_poly.pdbx_strand_id
1 'polypeptide(L)'
;MKEIPEAAEARDPETSADRLEQLADLYPELYALIVMNPSCPPALRQWIIEERGSKEAAEAWSRYQARQAATQTIPVQSHQTREMSPVQASPQGAQQAPVRAKSGANSSCGGMALGCLVISVVVMALMYGCIHAIDKLGSSSSRSGASATSDKKSPAPEGAITTDLFQTPSKNIVCEVKDGQLNCFINERFYAENGQQDCEETLFALSVGNGDAAVACGLVLAGHEGENMQTLEYGTTGESSDGNYACSSSEDGVKCWNQWTGKGFTLNRNSYGLF
;
A
#
# COMPACT_ATOMS: atom_id res chain seq x y z
N MET A 1 -18.05 -26.00 -1.16
CA MET A 1 -18.31 -26.61 -2.48
C MET A 1 -16.98 -26.64 -3.21
N LYS A 2 -16.59 -27.76 -3.84
CA LYS A 2 -15.37 -27.78 -4.67
C LYS A 2 -15.68 -27.03 -5.96
N GLU A 3 -14.95 -25.96 -6.26
CA GLU A 3 -15.04 -25.32 -7.57
C GLU A 3 -14.64 -26.35 -8.65
N ILE A 4 -15.37 -26.35 -9.76
CA ILE A 4 -15.03 -27.15 -10.93
C ILE A 4 -13.85 -26.48 -11.67
N PRO A 5 -12.87 -27.22 -12.18
CA PRO A 5 -11.69 -26.66 -12.86
C PRO A 5 -12.02 -25.62 -13.95
N GLU A 6 -13.15 -25.82 -14.62
CA GLU A 6 -13.65 -24.98 -15.71
C GLU A 6 -14.02 -23.56 -15.25
N ALA A 7 -14.37 -23.38 -13.98
CA ALA A 7 -14.60 -22.06 -13.42
C ALA A 7 -13.31 -21.23 -13.39
N ALA A 8 -12.18 -21.85 -13.04
CA ALA A 8 -10.87 -21.19 -13.05
C ALA A 8 -10.46 -20.80 -14.49
N GLU A 9 -10.70 -21.69 -15.47
CA GLU A 9 -10.46 -21.37 -16.88
C GLU A 9 -11.34 -20.21 -17.36
N ALA A 10 -12.63 -20.16 -16.97
CA ALA A 10 -13.52 -19.07 -17.35
C ALA A 10 -13.07 -17.70 -16.81
N ARG A 11 -12.30 -17.67 -15.71
CA ARG A 11 -11.78 -16.46 -15.06
C ARG A 11 -10.40 -16.06 -15.57
N ASP A 12 -9.65 -17.00 -16.12
CA ASP A 12 -8.28 -16.79 -16.58
C ASP A 12 -8.27 -15.83 -17.79
N PRO A 13 -7.61 -14.66 -17.70
CA PRO A 13 -7.54 -13.71 -18.80
C PRO A 13 -6.83 -14.26 -20.04
N GLU A 14 -5.98 -15.28 -19.89
CA GLU A 14 -5.27 -15.93 -21.00
C GLU A 14 -6.10 -17.00 -21.70
N THR A 15 -7.29 -17.32 -21.18
CA THR A 15 -8.20 -18.27 -21.84
C THR A 15 -8.64 -17.73 -23.19
N SER A 16 -8.41 -18.53 -24.23
CA SER A 16 -8.70 -18.13 -25.61
C SER A 16 -10.20 -17.93 -25.85
N ALA A 17 -10.53 -17.07 -26.81
CA ALA A 17 -11.91 -16.83 -27.26
C ALA A 17 -12.65 -18.14 -27.58
N ASP A 18 -12.05 -19.02 -28.39
CA ASP A 18 -12.61 -20.32 -28.76
C ASP A 18 -12.88 -21.21 -27.53
N ARG A 19 -12.01 -21.14 -26.51
CA ARG A 19 -12.19 -21.89 -25.28
C ARG A 19 -13.34 -21.31 -24.44
N LEU A 20 -13.47 -19.98 -24.37
CA LEU A 20 -14.58 -19.32 -23.69
C LEU A 20 -15.93 -19.64 -24.35
N GLU A 21 -15.98 -19.76 -25.68
CA GLU A 21 -17.17 -20.22 -26.40
C GLU A 21 -17.53 -21.67 -26.03
N GLN A 22 -16.54 -22.57 -26.01
CA GLN A 22 -16.77 -23.96 -25.57
C GLN A 22 -17.27 -24.04 -24.12
N LEU A 23 -16.69 -23.24 -23.22
CA LEU A 23 -17.11 -23.19 -21.82
C LEU A 23 -18.56 -22.68 -21.69
N ALA A 24 -18.94 -21.70 -22.50
CA ALA A 24 -20.31 -21.18 -22.53
C ALA A 24 -21.32 -22.25 -23.00
N ASP A 25 -20.95 -23.06 -23.99
CA ASP A 25 -21.82 -24.14 -24.47
C ASP A 25 -21.99 -25.29 -23.47
N LEU A 26 -20.90 -25.64 -22.77
CA LEU A 26 -20.86 -26.81 -21.89
C LEU A 26 -21.34 -26.51 -20.46
N TYR A 27 -21.12 -25.29 -19.96
CA TYR A 27 -21.34 -24.92 -18.57
C TYR A 27 -22.09 -23.59 -18.43
N PRO A 28 -23.43 -23.57 -18.63
CA PRO A 28 -24.23 -22.36 -18.51
C PRO A 28 -24.13 -21.65 -17.14
N GLU A 29 -23.78 -22.38 -16.08
CA GLU A 29 -23.51 -21.82 -14.75
C GLU A 29 -22.29 -20.88 -14.72
N LEU A 30 -21.40 -20.98 -15.72
CA LEU A 30 -20.20 -20.14 -15.81
C LEU A 30 -20.46 -18.82 -16.55
N TYR A 31 -21.66 -18.58 -17.08
CA TYR A 31 -21.98 -17.36 -17.84
C TYR A 31 -21.60 -16.07 -17.12
N ALA A 32 -21.82 -15.98 -15.81
CA ALA A 32 -21.44 -14.80 -15.03
C ALA A 32 -19.92 -14.56 -14.98
N LEU A 33 -19.12 -15.63 -15.01
CA LEU A 33 -17.66 -15.55 -15.07
C LEU A 33 -17.18 -15.22 -16.49
N ILE A 34 -17.75 -15.89 -17.50
CA ILE A 34 -17.36 -15.74 -18.91
C ILE A 34 -17.58 -14.31 -19.39
N VAL A 35 -18.70 -13.66 -19.05
CA VAL A 35 -18.96 -12.27 -19.48
C VAL A 35 -17.98 -11.25 -18.89
N MET A 36 -17.39 -11.55 -17.73
CA MET A 36 -16.42 -10.68 -17.06
C MET A 36 -14.98 -10.93 -17.53
N ASN A 37 -14.73 -12.04 -18.24
CA ASN A 37 -13.40 -12.35 -18.78
C ASN A 37 -12.98 -11.29 -19.84
N PRO A 38 -11.78 -10.70 -19.74
CA PRO A 38 -11.31 -9.69 -20.69
C PRO A 38 -11.16 -10.22 -22.13
N SER A 39 -10.86 -11.51 -22.28
CA SER A 39 -10.72 -12.20 -23.56
C SER A 39 -12.06 -12.68 -24.14
N CYS A 40 -13.17 -12.51 -23.41
CA CYS A 40 -14.50 -12.90 -23.90
C CYS A 40 -14.94 -12.02 -25.10
N PRO A 41 -15.21 -12.63 -26.27
CA PRO A 41 -15.63 -11.91 -27.46
C PRO A 41 -16.90 -11.10 -27.23
N PRO A 42 -17.02 -9.87 -27.81
CA PRO A 42 -18.23 -9.07 -27.69
C PRO A 42 -19.51 -9.80 -28.15
N ALA A 43 -19.42 -10.57 -29.24
CA ALA A 43 -20.53 -11.35 -29.77
C ALA A 43 -21.00 -12.44 -28.80
N LEU A 44 -20.08 -13.20 -28.21
CA LEU A 44 -20.39 -14.20 -27.19
C LEU A 44 -21.03 -13.54 -25.97
N ARG A 45 -20.45 -12.44 -25.48
CA ARG A 45 -20.98 -11.70 -24.33
C ARG A 45 -22.42 -11.21 -24.58
N GLN A 46 -22.68 -10.66 -25.75
CA GLN A 46 -24.02 -10.22 -26.14
C GLN A 46 -24.99 -11.41 -26.22
N TRP A 47 -24.58 -12.51 -26.83
CA TRP A 47 -25.39 -13.73 -26.91
C TRP A 47 -25.76 -14.28 -25.52
N ILE A 48 -24.81 -14.30 -24.56
CA ILE A 48 -25.08 -14.74 -23.18
C ILE A 48 -26.12 -13.83 -22.49
N ILE A 49 -26.00 -12.52 -22.67
CA ILE A 49 -26.84 -11.52 -21.98
C ILE A 49 -28.23 -11.42 -22.62
N GLU A 50 -28.29 -11.37 -23.95
CA GLU A 50 -29.51 -11.05 -24.69
C GLU A 50 -30.24 -12.29 -25.18
N GLU A 51 -29.55 -13.22 -25.87
CA GLU A 51 -30.19 -14.39 -26.48
C GLU A 51 -30.46 -15.50 -25.47
N ARG A 52 -29.48 -15.80 -24.61
CA ARG A 52 -29.68 -16.73 -23.49
C ARG A 52 -30.49 -16.13 -22.35
N GLY A 53 -30.46 -14.80 -22.20
CA GLY A 53 -31.22 -14.09 -21.17
C GLY A 53 -30.73 -14.34 -19.76
N SER A 54 -29.43 -14.59 -19.56
CA SER A 54 -28.86 -14.82 -18.23
C SER A 54 -28.84 -13.52 -17.41
N LYS A 55 -29.78 -13.38 -16.47
CA LYS A 55 -29.88 -12.21 -15.58
C LYS A 55 -28.63 -12.03 -14.72
N GLU A 56 -28.10 -13.13 -14.19
CA GLU A 56 -26.89 -13.13 -13.35
C GLU A 56 -25.68 -12.61 -14.13
N ALA A 57 -25.52 -13.04 -15.39
CA ALA A 57 -24.48 -12.55 -16.26
C ALA A 57 -24.69 -11.08 -16.66
N ALA A 58 -25.93 -10.67 -16.94
CA ALA A 58 -26.26 -9.28 -17.25
C ALA A 58 -25.93 -8.34 -16.07
N GLU A 59 -26.30 -8.73 -14.85
CA GLU A 59 -25.98 -7.98 -13.63
C GLU A 59 -24.48 -7.97 -13.35
N ALA A 60 -23.79 -9.10 -13.50
CA ALA A 60 -22.34 -9.20 -13.36
C ALA A 60 -21.62 -8.27 -14.34
N TRP A 61 -22.05 -8.26 -15.61
CA TRP A 61 -21.52 -7.37 -16.63
C TRP A 61 -21.81 -5.89 -16.35
N SER A 62 -23.02 -5.55 -15.90
CA SER A 62 -23.37 -4.18 -15.52
C SER A 62 -22.51 -3.68 -14.34
N ARG A 63 -22.30 -4.52 -13.31
CA ARG A 63 -21.39 -4.22 -12.20
C ARG A 63 -19.96 -4.01 -12.69
N TYR A 64 -19.48 -4.88 -13.57
CA TYR A 64 -18.15 -4.78 -14.18
C TYR A 64 -17.97 -3.45 -14.94
N GLN A 65 -18.95 -3.06 -15.76
CA GLN A 65 -18.93 -1.79 -16.49
C GLN A 65 -18.98 -0.56 -15.57
N ALA A 66 -19.82 -0.60 -14.53
CA ALA A 66 -19.90 0.48 -13.55
C ALA A 66 -18.59 0.67 -12.78
N ARG A 67 -17.90 -0.43 -12.43
CA ARG A 67 -16.58 -0.40 -11.80
C ARG A 67 -15.52 0.18 -12.76
N GLN A 68 -15.53 -0.19 -14.05
CA GLN A 68 -14.64 0.41 -15.06
C GLN A 68 -14.82 1.93 -15.20
N ALA A 69 -16.06 2.41 -15.13
CA ALA A 69 -16.33 3.84 -15.18
C ALA A 69 -15.79 4.57 -13.93
N ALA A 70 -15.84 3.93 -12.75
CA ALA A 70 -15.36 4.50 -11.50
C ALA A 70 -13.82 4.56 -11.40
N THR A 71 -13.08 3.72 -12.13
CA THR A 71 -11.60 3.72 -12.15
C THR A 71 -11.00 5.00 -12.75
N GLN A 72 -11.79 5.81 -13.48
CA GLN A 72 -11.37 7.14 -13.93
C GLN A 72 -11.37 8.20 -12.81
N THR A 73 -11.96 7.87 -11.66
CA THR A 73 -12.08 8.74 -10.50
C THR A 73 -11.82 7.91 -9.24
N ILE A 74 -10.56 7.71 -8.86
CA ILE A 74 -10.29 7.28 -7.47
C ILE A 74 -10.89 8.37 -6.57
N PRO A 75 -11.92 8.07 -5.76
CA PRO A 75 -12.44 9.04 -4.83
C PRO A 75 -11.45 9.10 -3.66
N VAL A 76 -10.63 10.15 -3.62
CA VAL A 76 -10.12 10.63 -2.33
C VAL A 76 -11.36 10.93 -1.51
N GLN A 77 -11.54 10.23 -0.39
CA GLN A 77 -12.66 10.48 0.51
C GLN A 77 -12.55 11.94 0.97
N SER A 78 -13.37 12.81 0.38
CA SER A 78 -13.55 14.15 0.92
C SER A 78 -14.24 13.95 2.26
N HIS A 79 -13.48 14.09 3.35
CA HIS A 79 -14.11 14.41 4.61
C HIS A 79 -14.92 15.68 4.35
N GLN A 80 -16.24 15.55 4.33
CA GLN A 80 -17.15 16.67 4.26
C GLN A 80 -16.73 17.64 5.35
N THR A 81 -16.10 18.75 4.94
CA THR A 81 -15.88 19.90 5.78
C THR A 81 -17.24 20.21 6.37
N ARG A 82 -17.43 19.91 7.65
CA ARG A 82 -18.55 20.42 8.41
C ARG A 82 -18.34 21.91 8.45
N GLU A 83 -18.89 22.58 7.44
CA GLU A 83 -18.89 24.00 7.25
C GLU A 83 -19.53 24.61 8.50
N MET A 84 -18.71 25.04 9.44
CA MET A 84 -19.16 25.78 10.60
C MET A 84 -19.68 27.12 10.07
N SER A 85 -21.00 27.22 9.96
CA SER A 85 -21.68 28.48 9.67
C SER A 85 -21.23 29.56 10.67
N PRO A 86 -21.07 30.82 10.22
CA PRO A 86 -20.62 31.88 11.11
C PRO A 86 -21.75 32.22 12.10
N VAL A 87 -21.43 32.18 13.39
CA VAL A 87 -22.33 32.65 14.45
C VAL A 87 -22.58 34.15 14.25
N GLN A 88 -23.82 34.50 13.90
CA GLN A 88 -24.30 35.88 13.93
C GLN A 88 -24.29 36.41 15.36
N ALA A 89 -23.43 37.38 15.63
CA ALA A 89 -23.51 38.21 16.82
C ALA A 89 -24.61 39.27 16.64
N SER A 90 -25.52 39.38 17.60
CA SER A 90 -26.36 40.56 17.81
C SER A 90 -26.03 41.19 19.18
N PRO A 91 -26.06 42.53 19.30
CA PRO A 91 -25.53 43.23 20.46
C PRO A 91 -26.65 43.61 21.44
N GLN A 92 -26.39 43.53 22.75
CA GLN A 92 -27.06 44.39 23.73
C GLN A 92 -26.44 44.34 25.13
N GLY A 93 -26.18 45.53 25.67
CA GLY A 93 -26.37 45.80 27.11
C GLY A 93 -25.09 45.89 27.94
N ALA A 94 -24.63 47.12 28.15
CA ALA A 94 -23.60 47.51 29.11
C ALA A 94 -23.97 47.18 30.56
N GLN A 95 -22.96 46.88 31.40
CA GLN A 95 -22.67 47.61 32.66
C GLN A 95 -21.35 47.14 33.32
N GLN A 96 -20.68 48.09 33.96
CA GLN A 96 -19.28 48.10 34.40
C GLN A 96 -19.03 47.42 35.77
N ALA A 97 -17.88 46.70 35.86
CA ALA A 97 -16.80 46.63 36.89
C ALA A 97 -17.09 46.76 38.43
N PRO A 98 -16.13 46.46 39.36
CA PRO A 98 -14.74 45.99 39.21
C PRO A 98 -14.23 44.94 40.25
N VAL A 99 -12.93 44.61 40.14
CA VAL A 99 -11.94 44.08 41.12
C VAL A 99 -12.10 42.69 41.75
N ARG A 100 -11.09 41.82 41.58
CA ARG A 100 -10.05 41.53 42.61
C ARG A 100 -9.06 40.47 42.12
N ALA A 101 -7.78 40.84 42.11
CA ALA A 101 -6.65 39.95 41.87
C ALA A 101 -6.51 38.88 42.96
N LYS A 102 -5.99 37.70 42.58
CA LYS A 102 -5.09 36.88 43.40
C LYS A 102 -4.32 35.90 42.51
N SER A 103 -3.06 36.25 42.30
CA SER A 103 -2.00 35.38 41.81
C SER A 103 -1.74 34.25 42.81
N GLY A 104 -1.65 33.02 42.32
CA GLY A 104 -1.18 31.87 43.07
C GLY A 104 -0.19 31.09 42.21
N ALA A 105 1.06 31.53 42.20
CA ALA A 105 2.19 30.73 41.75
C ALA A 105 2.50 29.69 42.84
N ASN A 106 2.80 28.45 42.44
CA ASN A 106 3.53 27.51 43.29
C ASN A 106 4.45 26.66 42.41
N SER A 107 5.68 27.14 42.27
CA SER A 107 6.85 26.34 41.91
C SER A 107 7.40 25.74 43.20
N SER A 108 7.55 24.41 43.25
CA SER A 108 8.25 23.72 44.34
C SER A 108 9.55 23.12 43.79
N CYS A 109 10.65 23.77 44.16
CA CYS A 109 12.02 23.28 44.07
C CYS A 109 12.40 22.80 45.47
N GLY A 110 13.03 21.63 45.61
CA GLY A 110 13.60 21.26 46.90
C GLY A 110 14.09 19.82 47.01
N GLY A 111 15.38 19.62 46.74
CA GLY A 111 16.19 18.65 47.48
C GLY A 111 16.61 17.40 46.71
N MET A 112 17.90 17.34 46.33
CA MET A 112 18.82 16.18 46.38
C MET A 112 20.13 16.55 45.64
N ALA A 113 20.79 17.63 46.09
CA ALA A 113 21.99 18.21 45.46
C ALA A 113 23.32 17.48 45.81
N LEU A 114 23.28 16.22 46.25
CA LEU A 114 24.49 15.43 46.57
C LEU A 114 24.66 14.20 45.66
N GLY A 115 23.61 13.75 44.97
CA GLY A 115 23.70 12.59 44.07
C GLY A 115 24.27 12.91 42.68
N CYS A 116 24.02 14.12 42.16
CA CYS A 116 24.41 14.49 40.79
C CYS A 116 25.92 14.72 40.62
N LEU A 117 26.63 15.16 41.67
CA LEU A 117 28.07 15.41 41.58
C LEU A 117 28.89 14.12 41.55
N VAL A 118 28.50 13.10 42.31
CA VAL A 118 29.23 11.81 42.35
C VAL A 118 29.09 11.06 41.03
N ILE A 119 27.89 11.06 40.44
CA ILE A 119 27.62 10.42 39.14
C ILE A 119 28.39 11.13 38.02
N SER A 120 28.45 12.47 38.06
CA SER A 120 29.18 13.25 37.04
C SER A 120 30.70 13.01 37.08
N VAL A 121 31.28 12.84 38.28
CA VAL A 121 32.71 12.52 38.44
C VAL A 121 33.03 11.09 37.99
N VAL A 122 32.14 10.13 38.25
CA VAL A 122 32.31 8.74 37.79
C VAL A 122 32.20 8.63 36.27
N VAL A 123 31.25 9.34 35.64
CA VAL A 123 31.11 9.36 34.17
C VAL A 123 32.30 10.05 33.51
N MET A 124 32.82 11.14 34.07
CA MET A 124 34.03 11.80 33.58
C MET A 124 35.27 10.90 33.69
N ALA A 125 35.42 10.13 34.78
CA ALA A 125 36.54 9.20 34.95
C ALA A 125 36.46 8.00 33.99
N LEU A 126 35.27 7.46 33.73
CA LEU A 126 35.07 6.37 32.76
C LEU A 126 35.30 6.85 31.31
N MET A 127 34.89 8.08 30.98
CA MET A 127 35.14 8.68 29.67
C MET A 127 36.62 9.04 29.47
N TYR A 128 37.33 9.50 30.52
CA TYR A 128 38.78 9.71 30.46
C TYR A 128 39.58 8.40 30.32
N GLY A 129 39.09 7.30 30.91
CA GLY A 129 39.70 5.97 30.78
C GLY A 129 39.65 5.41 29.36
N CYS A 130 38.59 5.71 28.59
CA CYS A 130 38.49 5.32 27.17
C CYS A 130 39.34 6.19 26.24
N ILE A 131 39.68 7.43 26.64
CA ILE A 131 40.49 8.35 25.82
C ILE A 131 41.99 8.14 26.06
N HIS A 132 42.43 7.63 27.22
CA HIS A 132 43.85 7.34 27.50
C HIS A 132 44.33 5.92 27.10
N ALA A 133 43.47 5.08 26.52
CA ALA A 133 43.86 3.78 25.96
C ALA A 133 44.30 3.85 24.49
N ILE A 134 44.37 5.04 23.88
CA ILE A 134 44.83 5.26 22.51
C ILE A 134 46.12 6.10 22.53
N ASP A 135 47.16 5.59 23.18
CA ASP A 135 48.53 6.08 22.97
C ASP A 135 49.56 5.02 23.40
N LYS A 136 49.65 3.95 22.61
CA LYS A 136 50.88 3.21 22.26
C LYS A 136 50.54 1.83 21.71
N LEU A 137 50.51 1.73 20.38
CA LEU A 137 51.38 0.87 19.58
C LEU A 137 50.79 0.81 18.17
N GLY A 138 51.23 1.75 17.34
CA GLY A 138 51.22 1.54 15.91
C GLY A 138 52.08 0.32 15.60
N SER A 139 51.45 -0.70 15.03
CA SER A 139 52.10 -1.69 14.20
C SER A 139 51.11 -2.09 13.12
N SER A 140 51.43 -1.64 11.92
CA SER A 140 50.84 -2.02 10.65
C SER A 140 50.69 -3.53 10.56
N SER A 141 49.45 -4.00 10.57
CA SER A 141 49.08 -5.31 10.05
C SER A 141 47.76 -5.13 9.33
N SER A 142 47.85 -5.18 8.01
CA SER A 142 46.78 -5.31 7.03
C SER A 142 45.88 -6.48 7.39
N ARG A 143 44.92 -6.25 8.27
CA ARG A 143 43.75 -7.10 8.43
C ARG A 143 42.70 -6.52 7.51
N SER A 144 42.58 -7.11 6.32
CA SER A 144 41.40 -6.97 5.47
C SER A 144 40.18 -7.34 6.30
N GLY A 145 39.57 -6.33 6.92
CA GLY A 145 38.19 -6.40 7.33
C GLY A 145 37.39 -6.39 6.04
N ALA A 146 37.09 -7.57 5.52
CA ALA A 146 35.91 -7.70 4.69
C ALA A 146 34.75 -7.23 5.59
N SER A 147 34.31 -5.99 5.41
CA SER A 147 32.95 -5.63 5.77
C SER A 147 32.09 -6.71 5.14
N ALA A 148 31.36 -7.47 5.95
CA ALA A 148 30.26 -8.25 5.44
C ALA A 148 29.24 -7.23 4.92
N THR A 149 29.40 -6.80 3.69
CA THR A 149 28.33 -6.20 2.92
C THR A 149 27.34 -7.35 2.75
N SER A 150 26.29 -7.36 3.57
CA SER A 150 25.17 -8.24 3.29
C SER A 150 24.64 -7.79 1.94
N ASP A 151 24.81 -8.63 0.92
CA ASP A 151 24.25 -8.35 -0.40
C ASP A 151 22.75 -8.59 -0.34
N LYS A 152 21.98 -7.74 -1.03
CA LYS A 152 20.54 -7.92 -1.21
C LYS A 152 20.29 -9.24 -1.92
N LYS A 153 19.30 -10.01 -1.45
CA LYS A 153 18.90 -11.29 -2.08
C LYS A 153 18.29 -11.08 -3.46
N SER A 154 17.55 -9.98 -3.64
CA SER A 154 16.88 -9.62 -4.89
C SER A 154 17.00 -8.11 -5.09
N PRO A 155 18.17 -7.60 -5.50
CA PRO A 155 18.36 -6.17 -5.70
C PRO A 155 17.45 -5.64 -6.81
N ALA A 156 17.09 -4.36 -6.71
CA ALA A 156 16.49 -3.61 -7.80
C ALA A 156 17.44 -3.63 -9.03
N PRO A 157 16.90 -3.62 -10.26
CA PRO A 157 17.72 -3.46 -11.45
C PRO A 157 18.44 -2.10 -11.44
N GLU A 158 19.59 -2.03 -12.11
CA GLU A 158 20.28 -0.75 -12.31
C GLU A 158 19.38 0.25 -13.03
N GLY A 159 19.46 1.52 -12.62
CA GLY A 159 18.62 2.59 -13.18
C GLY A 159 17.19 2.62 -12.63
N ALA A 160 16.89 1.88 -11.56
CA ALA A 160 15.64 2.04 -10.84
C ALA A 160 15.46 3.49 -10.35
N ILE A 161 14.23 4.00 -10.46
CA ILE A 161 13.88 5.36 -10.07
C ILE A 161 13.60 5.37 -8.57
N THR A 162 14.19 6.28 -7.82
CA THR A 162 13.90 6.39 -6.38
C THR A 162 12.48 6.94 -6.16
N THR A 163 11.62 6.20 -5.46
CA THR A 163 10.27 6.65 -5.07
C THR A 163 9.75 5.85 -3.87
N ASP A 164 9.11 6.55 -2.93
CA ASP A 164 8.38 5.95 -1.80
C ASP A 164 6.86 6.00 -1.98
N LEU A 165 6.37 6.66 -3.03
CA LEU A 165 4.96 6.81 -3.35
C LEU A 165 4.79 6.91 -4.86
N PHE A 166 4.05 5.97 -5.44
CA PHE A 166 3.73 6.01 -6.86
C PHE A 166 2.35 5.44 -7.17
N GLN A 167 1.83 5.82 -8.33
CA GLN A 167 0.67 5.20 -8.96
C GLN A 167 1.06 4.55 -10.28
N THR A 168 0.31 3.53 -10.71
CA THR A 168 0.43 2.99 -12.07
C THR A 168 -0.16 3.96 -13.10
N PRO A 169 0.24 3.87 -14.39
CA PRO A 169 -0.37 4.65 -15.47
C PRO A 169 -1.90 4.49 -15.57
N SER A 170 -2.41 3.28 -15.28
CA SER A 170 -3.86 3.01 -15.19
C SER A 170 -4.55 3.68 -14.01
N LYS A 171 -3.78 4.19 -13.03
CA LYS A 171 -4.23 4.74 -11.76
C LYS A 171 -5.06 3.78 -10.91
N ASN A 172 -5.12 2.50 -11.27
CA ASN A 172 -5.87 1.53 -10.47
C ASN A 172 -5.09 1.08 -9.22
N ILE A 173 -3.76 1.16 -9.27
CA ILE A 173 -2.86 0.73 -8.20
C ILE A 173 -2.03 1.92 -7.72
N VAL A 174 -1.99 2.10 -6.40
CA VAL A 174 -1.13 3.06 -5.71
C VAL A 174 -0.30 2.29 -4.69
N CYS A 175 1.01 2.53 -4.67
CA CYS A 175 1.92 1.92 -3.72
C CYS A 175 2.64 2.99 -2.90
N GLU A 176 2.80 2.72 -1.61
CA GLU A 176 3.53 3.58 -0.70
C GLU A 176 4.44 2.76 0.22
N VAL A 177 5.57 3.35 0.62
CA VAL A 177 6.42 2.85 1.70
C VAL A 177 6.05 3.62 2.96
N LYS A 178 5.48 2.92 3.94
CA LYS A 178 5.03 3.51 5.19
C LYS A 178 5.31 2.57 6.35
N ASP A 179 5.82 3.14 7.44
CA ASP A 179 6.10 2.44 8.71
C ASP A 179 6.97 1.19 8.52
N GLY A 180 7.95 1.29 7.61
CA GLY A 180 8.89 0.21 7.30
C GLY A 180 8.25 -0.98 6.58
N GLN A 181 7.17 -0.74 5.84
CA GLN A 181 6.51 -1.72 4.98
C GLN A 181 6.17 -1.07 3.64
N LEU A 182 6.21 -1.87 2.59
CA LEU A 182 5.70 -1.49 1.29
C LEU A 182 4.26 -1.98 1.17
N ASN A 183 3.34 -1.06 0.90
CA ASN A 183 1.91 -1.30 0.82
C ASN A 183 1.41 -0.90 -0.56
N CYS A 184 0.72 -1.79 -1.26
CA CYS A 184 0.08 -1.49 -2.54
C CYS A 184 -1.43 -1.68 -2.42
N PHE A 185 -2.16 -0.63 -2.74
CA PHE A 185 -3.60 -0.54 -2.72
C PHE A 185 -4.14 -0.64 -4.14
N ILE A 186 -5.23 -1.38 -4.30
CA ILE A 186 -5.95 -1.48 -5.57
C ILE A 186 -7.41 -1.10 -5.36
N ASN A 187 -7.90 -0.22 -6.25
CA ASN A 187 -9.28 0.25 -6.21
C ASN A 187 -10.21 -0.79 -6.84
N GLU A 188 -10.09 -1.00 -8.15
CA GLU A 188 -10.92 -1.95 -8.90
C GLU A 188 -10.24 -3.33 -8.99
N ARG A 189 -10.98 -4.36 -8.59
CA ARG A 189 -10.54 -5.75 -8.61
C ARG A 189 -11.70 -6.74 -8.76
N PHE A 190 -11.36 -7.99 -9.09
CA PHE A 190 -12.30 -9.11 -9.23
C PHE A 190 -11.85 -10.36 -8.46
N TYR A 191 -11.25 -10.18 -7.28
CA TYR A 191 -10.63 -11.29 -6.56
C TYR A 191 -11.64 -12.30 -6.05
N ALA A 192 -12.75 -11.84 -5.46
CA ALA A 192 -13.81 -12.72 -5.00
C ALA A 192 -14.41 -13.51 -6.17
N GLU A 193 -14.67 -12.84 -7.28
CA GLU A 193 -15.16 -13.48 -8.50
C GLU A 193 -14.15 -14.46 -9.08
N ASN A 194 -12.87 -14.31 -8.78
CA ASN A 194 -11.78 -15.20 -9.22
C ASN A 194 -11.37 -16.26 -8.18
N GLY A 195 -12.14 -16.43 -7.10
CA GLY A 195 -11.89 -17.43 -6.06
C GLY A 195 -10.74 -17.09 -5.11
N GLN A 196 -10.23 -15.86 -5.17
CA GLN A 196 -9.22 -15.34 -4.24
C GLN A 196 -9.88 -14.62 -3.07
N GLN A 197 -9.19 -14.60 -1.92
CA GLN A 197 -9.62 -13.79 -0.79
C GLN A 197 -9.69 -12.32 -1.24
N ASP A 198 -10.83 -11.69 -1.01
CA ASP A 198 -11.07 -10.27 -1.20
C ASP A 198 -11.47 -9.63 0.13
N CYS A 199 -11.09 -8.38 0.33
CA CYS A 199 -11.48 -7.61 1.50
C CYS A 199 -12.89 -7.05 1.26
N GLU A 200 -13.77 -7.11 2.26
CA GLU A 200 -15.14 -6.59 2.17
C GLU A 200 -15.21 -5.04 2.08
N GLU A 201 -14.08 -4.36 2.29
CA GLU A 201 -13.96 -2.89 2.25
C GLU A 201 -13.54 -2.37 0.86
N THR A 202 -13.73 -1.08 0.63
CA THR A 202 -13.49 -0.44 -0.68
C THR A 202 -12.04 -0.50 -1.15
N LEU A 203 -11.05 -0.61 -0.25
CA LEU A 203 -9.64 -0.73 -0.63
C LEU A 203 -9.08 -2.09 -0.19
N PHE A 204 -8.62 -2.87 -1.16
CA PHE A 204 -7.80 -4.04 -0.91
C PHE A 204 -6.34 -3.62 -0.96
N ALA A 205 -5.53 -4.17 -0.06
CA ALA A 205 -4.11 -3.92 -0.02
C ALA A 205 -3.30 -5.21 0.12
N LEU A 206 -2.12 -5.21 -0.46
CA LEU A 206 -1.05 -6.14 -0.15
C LEU A 206 0.09 -5.42 0.54
N SER A 207 0.74 -6.09 1.47
CA SER A 207 1.86 -5.54 2.21
C SER A 207 3.04 -6.50 2.23
N VAL A 208 4.25 -5.95 2.21
CA VAL A 208 5.48 -6.68 2.46
C VAL A 208 6.43 -5.87 3.34
N GLY A 209 6.87 -6.50 4.43
CA GLY A 209 7.88 -5.99 5.36
C GLY A 209 9.12 -6.89 5.35
N ASN A 210 9.62 -7.24 6.53
CA ASN A 210 10.73 -8.19 6.71
C ASN A 210 10.27 -9.68 6.70
N GLY A 211 8.96 -9.92 6.75
CA GLY A 211 8.37 -11.25 6.70
C GLY A 211 7.87 -11.63 5.30
N ASP A 212 7.01 -12.64 5.25
CA ASP A 212 6.25 -12.97 4.03
C ASP A 212 5.29 -11.82 3.67
N ALA A 213 5.04 -11.65 2.37
CA ALA A 213 3.99 -10.77 1.89
C ALA A 213 2.61 -11.31 2.30
N ALA A 214 1.65 -10.41 2.53
CA ALA A 214 0.32 -10.78 2.99
C ALA A 214 -0.77 -9.84 2.46
N VAL A 215 -2.00 -10.36 2.45
CA VAL A 215 -3.21 -9.55 2.29
C VAL A 215 -3.42 -8.70 3.54
N ALA A 216 -3.53 -7.38 3.35
CA ALA A 216 -3.63 -6.39 4.40
C ALA A 216 -5.00 -5.69 4.38
N CYS A 217 -6.07 -6.44 4.66
CA CYS A 217 -7.42 -5.88 4.72
C CYS A 217 -7.54 -4.79 5.81
N GLY A 218 -8.26 -3.70 5.49
CA GLY A 218 -8.46 -2.57 6.40
C GLY A 218 -7.27 -1.62 6.50
N LEU A 219 -6.21 -1.86 5.72
CA LEU A 219 -5.14 -0.88 5.58
C LEU A 219 -5.65 0.34 4.81
N VAL A 220 -5.24 1.52 5.25
CA VAL A 220 -5.64 2.79 4.63
C VAL A 220 -4.40 3.45 4.03
N LEU A 221 -4.53 3.89 2.77
CA LEU A 221 -3.50 4.69 2.11
C LEU A 221 -3.29 5.98 2.90
N ALA A 222 -2.04 6.34 3.20
CA ALA A 222 -1.78 7.61 3.88
C ALA A 222 -2.35 8.80 3.08
N GLY A 223 -2.77 9.84 3.80
CA GLY A 223 -3.34 11.03 3.18
C GLY A 223 -2.27 11.82 2.43
N HIS A 224 -2.26 11.72 1.10
CA HIS A 224 -1.35 12.45 0.20
C HIS A 224 -2.05 13.63 -0.51
N GLU A 225 -2.89 14.36 0.23
CA GLU A 225 -3.72 15.43 -0.35
C GLU A 225 -2.86 16.60 -0.86
N GLY A 226 -3.02 16.96 -2.13
CA GLY A 226 -2.28 18.06 -2.76
C GLY A 226 -0.86 17.70 -3.21
N GLU A 227 -0.41 16.47 -2.96
CA GLU A 227 0.84 15.95 -3.51
C GLU A 227 0.61 15.42 -4.93
N ASN A 228 1.51 15.76 -5.85
CA ASN A 228 1.46 15.18 -7.19
C ASN A 228 2.09 13.79 -7.12
N MET A 229 1.26 12.75 -7.06
CA MET A 229 1.71 11.36 -7.04
C MET A 229 2.49 11.04 -8.31
N GLN A 230 3.73 10.59 -8.14
CA GLN A 230 4.56 10.15 -9.25
C GLN A 230 3.91 8.96 -9.95
N THR A 231 3.89 8.99 -11.28
CA THR A 231 3.49 7.82 -12.07
C THR A 231 4.73 6.99 -12.38
N LEU A 232 4.69 5.70 -12.03
CA LEU A 232 5.73 4.74 -12.39
C LEU A 232 5.35 4.09 -13.73
N GLU A 233 5.89 4.62 -14.82
CA GLU A 233 5.57 4.21 -16.19
C GLU A 233 5.74 2.69 -16.42
N TYR A 234 4.95 2.13 -17.34
CA TYR A 234 5.09 0.71 -17.68
C TYR A 234 6.49 0.41 -18.23
N GLY A 235 7.05 -0.72 -17.82
CA GLY A 235 8.42 -1.12 -18.13
C GLY A 235 9.49 -0.50 -17.23
N THR A 236 9.11 0.31 -16.24
CA THR A 236 10.06 0.91 -15.29
C THR A 236 10.01 0.23 -13.93
N THR A 237 11.10 0.39 -13.16
CA THR A 237 11.20 -0.10 -11.78
C THR A 237 11.50 1.05 -10.85
N GLY A 238 10.75 1.12 -9.75
CA GLY A 238 11.01 2.00 -8.62
C GLY A 238 11.79 1.29 -7.53
N GLU A 239 12.65 2.01 -6.83
CA GLU A 239 13.32 1.59 -5.60
C GLU A 239 12.97 2.57 -4.47
N SER A 240 12.69 2.07 -3.28
CA SER A 240 12.40 2.92 -2.11
C SER A 240 13.62 3.72 -1.68
N SER A 241 13.42 4.88 -1.06
CA SER A 241 14.51 5.76 -0.62
C SER A 241 15.39 5.13 0.46
N ASP A 242 14.83 4.22 1.26
CA ASP A 242 15.57 3.41 2.24
C ASP A 242 16.30 2.20 1.61
N GLY A 243 16.12 1.99 0.30
CA GLY A 243 16.73 0.91 -0.48
C GLY A 243 16.25 -0.48 -0.11
N ASN A 244 15.18 -0.63 0.67
CA ASN A 244 14.70 -1.94 1.13
C ASN A 244 13.74 -2.60 0.16
N TYR A 245 13.04 -1.82 -0.65
CA TYR A 245 11.94 -2.27 -1.49
C TYR A 245 12.15 -1.89 -2.94
N ALA A 246 11.56 -2.67 -3.84
CA ALA A 246 11.49 -2.33 -5.24
C ALA A 246 10.15 -2.79 -5.83
N CYS A 247 9.69 -2.05 -6.84
CA CYS A 247 8.46 -2.34 -7.56
C CYS A 247 8.65 -2.14 -9.06
N SER A 248 8.33 -3.14 -9.86
CA SER A 248 8.26 -3.01 -11.32
C SER A 248 6.81 -2.80 -11.76
N SER A 249 6.59 -1.81 -12.62
CA SER A 249 5.30 -1.50 -13.23
C SER A 249 5.24 -2.08 -14.64
N SER A 250 4.16 -2.78 -14.98
CA SER A 250 3.92 -3.37 -16.30
C SER A 250 2.44 -3.33 -16.66
N GLU A 251 2.11 -3.59 -17.92
CA GLU A 251 0.71 -3.68 -18.39
C GLU A 251 -0.06 -4.82 -17.68
N ASP A 252 0.64 -5.89 -17.30
CA ASP A 252 0.09 -7.06 -16.60
C ASP A 252 -0.11 -6.82 -15.09
N GLY A 253 0.32 -5.66 -14.57
CA GLY A 253 0.25 -5.29 -13.16
C GLY A 253 1.56 -4.84 -12.56
N VAL A 254 1.58 -4.73 -11.23
CA VAL A 254 2.79 -4.42 -10.46
C VAL A 254 3.37 -5.67 -9.84
N LYS A 255 4.69 -5.72 -9.75
CA LYS A 255 5.42 -6.69 -8.93
C LYS A 255 6.27 -5.92 -7.94
N CYS A 256 6.07 -6.19 -6.67
CA CYS A 256 6.72 -5.47 -5.57
C CYS A 256 7.37 -6.45 -4.61
N TRP A 257 8.56 -6.14 -4.12
CA TRP A 257 9.33 -7.04 -3.25
C TRP A 257 10.25 -6.30 -2.28
N ASN A 258 10.56 -6.97 -1.17
CA ASN A 258 11.66 -6.62 -0.29
C ASN A 258 12.96 -7.19 -0.86
N GLN A 259 13.93 -6.33 -1.12
CA GLN A 259 15.19 -6.67 -1.77
C GLN A 259 16.11 -7.55 -0.90
N TRP A 260 15.94 -7.52 0.42
CA TRP A 260 16.72 -8.31 1.37
C TRP A 260 16.18 -9.72 1.55
N THR A 261 14.86 -9.86 1.63
CA THR A 261 14.20 -11.16 1.87
C THR A 261 13.85 -11.89 0.56
N GLY A 262 13.75 -11.14 -0.54
CA GLY A 262 13.24 -11.61 -1.83
C GLY A 262 11.74 -11.92 -1.81
N LYS A 263 11.05 -11.59 -0.71
CA LYS A 263 9.61 -11.80 -0.54
C LYS A 263 8.84 -10.65 -1.13
N GLY A 264 7.63 -10.92 -1.60
CA GLY A 264 6.85 -9.92 -2.29
C GLY A 264 5.55 -10.44 -2.87
N PHE A 265 5.01 -9.65 -3.77
CA PHE A 265 3.74 -9.95 -4.41
C PHE A 265 3.67 -9.43 -5.84
N THR A 266 2.81 -10.06 -6.63
CA THR A 266 2.26 -9.50 -7.87
C THR A 266 0.84 -9.04 -7.61
N LEU A 267 0.43 -7.93 -8.21
CA LEU A 267 -0.87 -7.33 -8.01
C LEU A 267 -1.38 -6.75 -9.33
N ASN A 268 -2.54 -7.23 -9.76
CA ASN A 268 -3.28 -6.66 -10.87
C ASN A 268 -4.79 -6.74 -10.61
N ARG A 269 -5.58 -6.24 -11.56
CA ARG A 269 -7.04 -6.15 -11.42
C ARG A 269 -7.74 -7.51 -11.28
N ASN A 270 -7.18 -8.56 -11.88
CA ASN A 270 -7.81 -9.88 -11.93
C ASN A 270 -7.30 -10.79 -10.82
N SER A 271 -6.03 -10.66 -10.44
CA SER A 271 -5.41 -11.55 -9.47
C SER A 271 -4.27 -10.92 -8.71
N TYR A 272 -3.87 -11.59 -7.63
CA TYR A 272 -2.61 -11.35 -6.95
C TYR A 272 -1.88 -12.66 -6.64
N GLY A 273 -0.56 -12.58 -6.49
CA GLY A 273 0.28 -13.70 -6.06
C GLY A 273 1.23 -13.25 -4.96
N LEU A 274 1.52 -14.14 -4.00
CA LEU A 274 2.49 -13.91 -2.93
C LEU A 274 3.68 -14.86 -3.12
N PHE A 275 4.90 -14.41 -2.87
CA PHE A 275 6.12 -15.22 -3.01
C PHE A 275 7.15 -14.94 -1.90
#